data_AF-A0A7H8L2W5-F1
#
_entry.id   AF-A0A7H8L2W5-F1
#
_cell.length_a   1.000
_cell.length_b   1.000
_cell.length_c   1.000
_cell.angle_alpha   90.00
_cell.angle_beta   90.00
_cell.angle_gamma   90.00
#
_symmetry.space_group_name_H-M   'P 1'
#
loop_
_entity.id
_entity.type
_entity.pdbx_description
1 polymer ?
#
loop_
_entity_poly.entity_id
_entity_poly.type
_entity_poly.pdbx_seq_one_letter_code
_entity_poly.pdbx_strand_id
1 'polypeptide(L)'
;MDSIDLSEQAPERAEAEHGSALVDRAVAAVVVDPSRPVLGYNRFAGPWVEGPLRPRPDVEAFPSGHPLPPSLRTWLAYDSGMLERHDWFDEHGALAPRTLGEIATEEYGEGWGSCFEPFSALFGECFLLPGGSDSRRILSVGPDGERDELGEYPVFALDVDDLPYAVLMYPGFDVYLAETAGVLPPDDRPGYDSLKHDPRYASRMAAHARGRLKGEYDLLCLP
;
A
#
# COMPACT_ATOMS: atom_id res chain seq x y z
N MET A 1 -9.86 -44.19 2.08
CA MET A 1 -8.66 -43.33 2.05
C MET A 1 -8.90 -42.38 0.91
N ASP A 2 -9.57 -41.28 1.23
CA ASP A 2 -9.98 -40.29 0.22
C ASP A 2 -8.75 -39.47 -0.16
N SER A 3 -8.36 -39.60 -1.42
CA SER A 3 -7.29 -38.83 -2.01
C SER A 3 -7.82 -37.42 -2.26
N ILE A 4 -7.42 -36.47 -1.42
CA ILE A 4 -7.75 -35.05 -1.62
C ILE A 4 -7.05 -34.62 -2.92
N ASP A 5 -7.85 -34.21 -3.90
CA ASP A 5 -7.36 -33.63 -5.14
C ASP A 5 -6.71 -32.26 -4.82
N LEU A 6 -5.38 -32.22 -4.84
CA LEU A 6 -4.60 -31.03 -4.56
C LEU A 6 -4.62 -30.02 -5.72
N SER A 7 -5.19 -30.37 -6.88
CA SER A 7 -5.21 -29.52 -8.07
C SER A 7 -6.36 -28.51 -8.08
N GLU A 8 -7.50 -28.82 -7.45
CA GLU A 8 -8.61 -27.86 -7.27
C GLU A 8 -8.33 -26.81 -6.19
N GLN A 9 -7.50 -27.11 -5.19
CA GLN A 9 -7.17 -26.15 -4.11
C GLN A 9 -6.17 -25.05 -4.50
N ALA A 10 -5.36 -25.27 -5.54
CA ALA A 10 -4.32 -24.33 -5.96
C ALA A 10 -4.87 -23.01 -6.55
N PRO A 11 -5.85 -23.01 -7.48
CA PRO A 11 -6.43 -21.77 -8.02
C PRO A 11 -7.24 -20.99 -6.97
N GLU A 12 -8.03 -21.67 -6.12
CA GLU A 12 -8.78 -21.01 -5.04
C GLU A 12 -7.85 -20.36 -3.99
N ARG A 13 -6.71 -20.99 -3.69
CA ARG A 13 -5.69 -20.39 -2.81
C ARG A 13 -5.00 -19.21 -3.44
N ALA A 14 -4.70 -19.25 -4.74
CA ALA A 14 -4.11 -18.13 -5.47
C ALA A 14 -5.05 -16.91 -5.49
N GLU A 15 -6.35 -17.10 -5.69
CA GLU A 15 -7.34 -16.03 -5.59
C GLU A 15 -7.49 -15.50 -4.16
N ALA A 16 -7.41 -16.37 -3.14
CA ALA A 16 -7.50 -15.96 -1.73
C ALA A 16 -6.28 -15.18 -1.22
N GLU A 17 -5.16 -15.19 -1.96
CA GLU A 17 -3.90 -14.53 -1.63
C GLU A 17 -3.68 -13.21 -2.38
N HIS A 18 -4.65 -12.75 -3.19
CA HIS A 18 -4.54 -11.50 -3.94
C HIS A 18 -5.86 -10.73 -4.05
N GLY A 19 -5.75 -9.45 -4.44
CA GLY A 19 -6.85 -8.60 -4.86
C GLY A 19 -7.96 -8.45 -3.82
N SER A 20 -9.20 -8.28 -4.31
CA SER A 20 -10.37 -8.05 -3.45
C SER A 20 -10.65 -9.18 -2.46
N ALA A 21 -10.42 -10.45 -2.82
CA ALA A 21 -10.64 -11.58 -1.92
C ALA A 21 -9.69 -11.54 -0.70
N LEU A 22 -8.44 -11.12 -0.92
CA LEU A 22 -7.49 -10.90 0.17
C LEU A 22 -7.91 -9.71 1.06
N VAL A 23 -8.42 -8.63 0.46
CA VAL A 23 -8.95 -7.48 1.22
C VAL A 23 -10.20 -7.84 2.02
N ASP A 24 -11.11 -8.64 1.49
CA ASP A 24 -12.30 -9.10 2.23
C ASP A 24 -11.90 -9.82 3.53
N ARG A 25 -10.82 -10.62 3.48
CA ARG A 25 -10.25 -11.26 4.68
C ARG A 25 -9.63 -10.24 5.63
N ALA A 26 -8.95 -9.22 5.12
CA ALA A 26 -8.41 -8.12 5.94
C ALA A 26 -9.54 -7.36 6.65
N VAL A 27 -10.61 -7.02 5.92
CA VAL A 27 -11.83 -6.41 6.48
C VAL A 27 -12.44 -7.32 7.54
N ALA A 28 -12.60 -8.61 7.27
CA ALA A 28 -13.13 -9.56 8.26
C ALA A 28 -12.27 -9.61 9.53
N ALA A 29 -10.94 -9.58 9.41
CA ALA A 29 -10.03 -9.53 10.56
C ALA A 29 -10.13 -8.21 11.34
N VAL A 30 -10.31 -7.08 10.66
CA VAL A 30 -10.53 -5.77 11.29
C VAL A 30 -11.88 -5.72 12.02
N VAL A 31 -12.94 -6.28 11.44
CA VAL A 31 -14.28 -6.33 12.05
C VAL A 31 -14.27 -7.06 13.40
N VAL A 32 -13.40 -8.06 13.59
CA VAL A 32 -13.27 -8.80 14.86
C VAL A 32 -12.74 -7.91 15.99
N ASP A 33 -11.80 -7.01 15.70
CA ASP A 33 -11.28 -6.03 16.66
C ASP A 33 -10.92 -4.71 15.94
N PRO A 34 -11.91 -3.81 15.76
CA PRO A 34 -11.73 -2.56 15.03
C PRO A 34 -10.84 -1.56 15.78
N SER A 35 -10.69 -1.74 17.09
CA SER A 35 -9.97 -0.83 17.98
C SER A 35 -8.48 -1.13 18.06
N ARG A 36 -8.04 -2.30 17.57
CA ARG A 36 -6.62 -2.64 17.57
C ARG A 36 -5.83 -1.65 16.71
N PRO A 37 -4.59 -1.32 17.09
CA PRO A 37 -3.73 -0.46 16.28
C PRO A 37 -3.57 -1.01 14.86
N VAL A 38 -3.53 -0.12 13.87
CA VAL A 38 -3.21 -0.48 12.47
C VAL A 38 -1.84 -1.18 12.43
N LEU A 39 -0.87 -0.60 13.13
CA LEU A 39 0.47 -1.16 13.27
C LEU A 39 0.68 -1.66 14.69
N GLY A 40 0.72 -2.99 14.87
CA GLY A 40 0.85 -3.61 16.19
C GLY A 40 2.09 -3.18 16.99
N TYR A 41 3.15 -2.74 16.31
CA TYR A 41 4.38 -2.24 16.91
C TYR A 41 4.41 -0.71 17.11
N ASN A 42 3.48 0.04 16.51
CA ASN A 42 3.41 1.51 16.60
C ASN A 42 2.03 1.97 17.08
N ARG A 43 1.91 2.20 18.39
CA ARG A 43 0.65 2.68 19.00
C ARG A 43 0.16 4.02 18.46
N PHE A 44 1.03 4.83 17.84
CA PHE A 44 0.68 6.15 17.32
C PHE A 44 0.04 6.09 15.93
N ALA A 45 0.06 4.93 15.26
CA ALA A 45 -0.65 4.72 14.00
C ALA A 45 -2.19 4.74 14.15
N GLY A 46 -2.68 4.75 15.39
CA GLY A 46 -4.11 4.76 15.71
C GLY A 46 -4.79 3.41 15.44
N PRO A 47 -6.08 3.28 15.78
CA PRO A 47 -6.85 2.06 15.56
C PRO A 47 -7.23 1.91 14.08
N TRP A 48 -7.61 0.70 13.65
CA TRP A 48 -8.17 0.50 12.31
C TRP A 48 -9.41 1.34 12.07
N VAL A 49 -10.36 1.32 13.01
CA VAL A 49 -11.58 2.12 12.95
C VAL A 49 -11.67 2.98 14.20
N GLU A 50 -11.89 4.27 13.99
CA GLU A 50 -12.11 5.23 15.07
C GLU A 50 -13.50 5.83 14.93
N GLY A 51 -14.36 5.56 15.90
CA GLY A 51 -15.76 6.01 15.88
C GLY A 51 -16.62 5.22 14.90
N PRO A 52 -17.71 5.84 14.37
CA PRO A 52 -18.58 5.22 13.37
C PRO A 52 -17.83 4.95 12.05
N LEU A 53 -18.23 3.89 11.35
CA LEU A 53 -17.75 3.60 9.99
C LEU A 53 -18.08 4.75 9.04
N ARG A 54 -17.15 5.07 8.15
CA ARG A 54 -17.26 6.11 7.14
C ARG A 54 -17.01 5.53 5.74
N PRO A 55 -17.94 4.71 5.22
CA PRO A 55 -17.78 4.18 3.87
C PRO A 55 -17.87 5.30 2.82
N ARG A 56 -17.05 5.21 1.78
CA ARG A 56 -17.00 6.14 0.64
C ARG A 56 -17.05 5.39 -0.71
N PRO A 57 -18.17 4.71 -1.01
CA PRO A 57 -18.33 3.96 -2.27
C PRO A 57 -18.49 4.89 -3.50
N ASP A 58 -18.68 6.19 -3.28
CA ASP A 58 -18.82 7.24 -4.28
C ASP A 58 -17.48 7.66 -4.91
N VAL A 59 -16.35 7.25 -4.33
CA VAL A 59 -15.02 7.50 -4.92
C VAL A 59 -14.77 6.47 -6.01
N GLU A 60 -14.77 6.90 -7.27
CA GLU A 60 -14.68 6.00 -8.42
C GLU A 60 -13.27 5.95 -9.05
N ALA A 61 -12.51 7.04 -8.96
CA ALA A 61 -11.20 7.21 -9.61
C ALA A 61 -10.30 8.18 -8.82
N PHE A 62 -8.99 8.13 -9.09
CA PHE A 62 -8.04 9.14 -8.65
C PHE A 62 -8.22 10.46 -9.41
N PRO A 63 -7.75 11.61 -8.89
CA PRO A 63 -7.89 12.91 -9.56
C PRO A 63 -7.27 12.98 -10.95
N SER A 64 -6.21 12.23 -11.23
CA SER A 64 -5.64 11.99 -12.56
C SER A 64 -6.59 11.33 -13.57
N GLY A 65 -7.74 10.81 -13.10
CA GLY A 65 -8.69 10.04 -13.91
C GLY A 65 -8.34 8.54 -13.99
N HIS A 66 -7.24 8.10 -13.39
CA HIS A 66 -6.91 6.68 -13.30
C HIS A 66 -7.88 5.95 -12.35
N PRO A 67 -8.32 4.72 -12.69
CA PRO A 67 -9.23 3.98 -11.83
C PRO A 67 -8.54 3.61 -10.51
N LEU A 68 -9.33 3.54 -9.44
CA LEU A 68 -8.87 2.97 -8.17
C LEU A 68 -8.46 1.49 -8.35
N PRO A 69 -7.56 0.95 -7.53
CA PRO A 69 -7.34 -0.48 -7.49
C PRO A 69 -8.56 -1.20 -6.89
N PRO A 70 -8.88 -2.44 -7.32
CA PRO A 70 -10.01 -3.20 -6.77
C PRO A 70 -9.97 -3.33 -5.24
N SER A 71 -8.78 -3.54 -4.67
CA SER A 71 -8.55 -3.58 -3.23
C SER A 71 -9.02 -2.32 -2.50
N LEU A 72 -8.68 -1.14 -3.02
CA LEU A 72 -9.04 0.15 -2.41
C LEU A 72 -10.53 0.41 -2.51
N ARG A 73 -11.18 0.03 -3.62
CA ARG A 73 -12.65 0.08 -3.73
C ARG A 73 -13.31 -0.77 -2.65
N THR A 74 -12.84 -2.01 -2.46
CA THR A 74 -13.35 -2.90 -1.41
C THR A 74 -13.18 -2.28 -0.02
N TRP A 75 -12.00 -1.71 0.28
CA TRP A 75 -11.75 -1.06 1.56
C TRP A 75 -12.60 0.20 1.77
N LEU A 76 -12.70 1.08 0.78
CA LEU A 76 -13.51 2.31 0.86
C LEU A 76 -15.00 2.01 1.02
N ALA A 77 -15.49 0.89 0.48
CA ALA A 77 -16.87 0.43 0.73
C ALA A 77 -17.10 0.02 2.20
N TYR A 78 -16.04 -0.32 2.95
CA TYR A 78 -16.09 -0.64 4.37
C TYR A 78 -15.85 0.60 5.26
N ASP A 79 -14.69 1.23 5.15
CA ASP A 79 -14.31 2.40 5.97
C ASP A 79 -13.22 3.25 5.31
N SER A 80 -13.38 4.57 5.34
CA SER A 80 -12.35 5.53 4.89
C SER A 80 -11.59 6.19 6.05
N GLY A 81 -11.97 5.93 7.30
CA GLY A 81 -11.51 6.70 8.45
C GLY A 81 -10.00 6.60 8.69
N MET A 82 -9.42 5.41 8.48
CA MET A 82 -7.96 5.23 8.56
C MET A 82 -7.22 6.07 7.50
N LEU A 83 -7.74 6.14 6.29
CA LEU A 83 -7.15 6.89 5.18
C LEU A 83 -7.30 8.41 5.40
N GLU A 84 -8.44 8.84 5.94
CA GLU A 84 -8.71 10.25 6.28
C GLU A 84 -7.70 10.80 7.31
N ARG A 85 -7.29 9.99 8.30
CA ARG A 85 -6.25 10.38 9.27
C ARG A 85 -4.85 10.53 8.67
N HIS A 86 -4.65 10.09 7.42
CA HIS A 86 -3.41 10.24 6.68
C HIS A 86 -3.59 11.20 5.49
N ASP A 87 -4.54 12.13 5.61
CA ASP A 87 -4.80 13.22 4.67
C ASP A 87 -5.10 12.73 3.24
N TRP A 88 -5.83 11.62 3.11
CA TRP A 88 -6.31 11.15 1.81
C TRP A 88 -7.40 12.02 1.21
N PHE A 89 -8.10 12.80 2.05
CA PHE A 89 -9.26 13.57 1.62
C PHE A 89 -9.10 15.04 1.99
N ASP A 90 -9.47 15.93 1.06
CA ASP A 90 -9.51 17.37 1.31
C ASP A 90 -10.76 17.77 2.14
N GLU A 91 -10.90 19.08 2.40
CA GLU A 91 -12.04 19.64 3.13
C GLU A 91 -13.40 19.45 2.45
N HIS A 92 -13.41 19.13 1.15
CA HIS A 92 -14.60 18.81 0.38
C HIS A 92 -14.86 17.29 0.29
N GLY A 93 -13.95 16.49 0.85
CA GLY A 93 -14.00 15.04 0.82
C GLY A 93 -13.53 14.43 -0.50
N ALA A 94 -12.90 15.18 -1.40
CA ALA A 94 -12.27 14.62 -2.60
C ALA A 94 -10.90 14.03 -2.27
N LEU A 95 -10.41 13.09 -3.08
CA LEU A 95 -9.06 12.55 -2.91
C LEU A 95 -8.02 13.67 -3.06
N ALA A 96 -7.08 13.76 -2.11
CA ALA A 96 -6.04 14.78 -2.03
C ALA A 96 -4.64 14.16 -2.22
N PRO A 97 -4.24 13.84 -3.47
CA PRO A 97 -2.91 13.31 -3.74
C PRO A 97 -1.85 14.35 -3.42
N ARG A 98 -0.71 13.86 -2.96
CA ARG A 98 0.53 14.63 -2.83
C ARG A 98 1.58 14.04 -3.75
N THR A 99 2.62 14.81 -4.02
CA THR A 99 3.86 14.30 -4.63
C THR A 99 4.71 13.55 -3.59
N LEU A 100 5.72 12.84 -4.08
CA LEU A 100 6.69 12.17 -3.21
C LEU A 100 7.44 13.17 -2.32
N GLY A 101 7.88 14.30 -2.89
CA GLY A 101 8.59 15.36 -2.19
C GLY A 101 7.73 16.07 -1.15
N GLU A 102 6.45 16.31 -1.43
CA GLU A 102 5.50 16.88 -0.45
C GLU A 102 5.33 15.96 0.76
N ILE A 103 5.05 14.67 0.53
CA ILE A 103 4.95 13.69 1.63
C ILE A 103 6.25 13.63 2.43
N ALA A 104 7.41 13.57 1.76
CA ALA A 104 8.69 13.54 2.45
C ALA A 104 8.96 14.84 3.25
N THR A 105 8.54 16.00 2.74
CA THR A 105 8.66 17.28 3.45
C THR A 105 7.80 17.30 4.70
N GLU A 106 6.55 16.83 4.60
CA GLU A 106 5.61 16.80 5.73
C GLU A 106 6.04 15.81 6.81
N GLU A 107 6.56 14.64 6.40
CA GLU A 107 6.88 13.55 7.32
C GLU A 107 8.29 13.62 7.91
N TYR A 108 9.25 14.20 7.19
CA TYR A 108 10.66 14.24 7.56
C TYR A 108 11.26 15.64 7.62
N GLY A 109 10.59 16.65 7.06
CA GLY A 109 11.06 18.03 6.98
C GLY A 109 11.74 18.39 5.65
N GLU A 110 11.89 19.69 5.40
CA GLU A 110 12.32 20.27 4.11
C GLU A 110 13.66 19.72 3.59
N GLY A 111 14.62 19.47 4.48
CA GLY A 111 15.92 18.90 4.11
C GLY A 111 15.79 17.54 3.41
N TRP A 112 14.97 16.65 3.98
CA TRP A 112 14.70 15.35 3.38
C TRP A 112 13.74 15.47 2.19
N GLY A 113 12.73 16.33 2.26
CA GLY A 113 11.82 16.60 1.14
C GLY A 113 12.56 16.92 -0.17
N SER A 114 13.60 17.75 -0.10
CA SER A 114 14.43 18.12 -1.25
C SER A 114 15.16 16.93 -1.93
N CYS A 115 15.40 15.86 -1.18
CA CYS A 115 16.02 14.63 -1.68
C CYS A 115 15.05 13.81 -2.54
N PHE A 116 13.75 13.82 -2.20
CA PHE A 116 12.72 13.04 -2.88
C PHE A 116 12.04 13.78 -4.03
N GLU A 117 11.96 15.12 -3.96
CA GLU A 117 11.25 15.95 -4.94
C GLU A 117 11.69 15.74 -6.41
N PRO A 118 12.99 15.58 -6.74
CA PRO A 118 13.41 15.31 -8.12
C PRO A 118 12.79 14.05 -8.73
N PHE A 119 12.29 13.13 -7.90
CA PHE A 119 11.68 11.87 -8.30
C PHE A 119 10.16 11.91 -8.25
N SER A 120 9.53 12.98 -7.76
CA SER A 120 8.07 13.11 -7.65
C SER A 120 7.34 12.75 -8.96
N ALA A 121 7.84 13.19 -10.11
CA ALA A 121 7.26 12.88 -11.42
C ALA A 121 7.25 11.37 -11.75
N LEU A 122 8.22 10.60 -11.22
CA LEU A 122 8.25 9.15 -11.38
C LEU A 122 7.11 8.48 -10.60
N PHE A 123 6.74 9.02 -9.44
CA PHE A 123 5.72 8.43 -8.58
C PHE A 123 4.31 8.94 -8.87
N GLY A 124 4.17 10.06 -9.58
CA GLY A 124 2.87 10.66 -9.87
C GLY A 124 2.12 10.99 -8.59
N GLU A 125 0.81 10.73 -8.57
CA GLU A 125 -0.02 10.89 -7.37
C GLU A 125 0.40 9.88 -6.30
N CYS A 126 0.69 10.37 -5.11
CA CYS A 126 1.05 9.58 -3.94
C CYS A 126 0.07 9.79 -2.80
N PHE A 127 -0.17 8.73 -2.05
CA PHE A 127 -1.05 8.74 -0.88
C PHE A 127 -0.33 8.08 0.31
N LEU A 128 -0.23 8.81 1.42
CA LEU A 128 0.43 8.33 2.63
C LEU A 128 -0.41 7.23 3.29
N LEU A 129 0.23 6.10 3.58
CA LEU A 129 -0.36 5.00 4.32
C LEU A 129 0.22 4.94 5.73
N PRO A 130 -0.51 4.34 6.70
CA PRO A 130 0.04 4.01 8.01
C PRO A 130 1.41 3.31 7.86
N GLY A 131 2.45 3.96 8.37
CA GLY A 131 3.85 3.55 8.21
C GLY A 131 4.59 3.30 9.51
N GLY A 132 5.77 2.70 9.38
CA GLY A 132 6.67 2.40 10.49
C GLY A 132 7.14 3.63 11.27
N SER A 133 7.88 3.38 12.36
CA SER A 133 8.40 4.46 13.23
C SER A 133 9.18 5.49 12.41
N ASP A 134 10.17 5.00 11.65
CA ASP A 134 11.16 5.86 10.98
C ASP A 134 10.99 5.83 9.44
N SER A 135 10.14 4.93 8.94
CA SER A 135 9.82 4.80 7.52
C SER A 135 8.34 5.01 7.20
N ARG A 136 8.02 5.63 6.06
CA ARG A 136 6.65 5.85 5.59
C ARG A 136 6.26 4.88 4.50
N ARG A 137 4.97 4.59 4.38
CA ARG A 137 4.43 3.79 3.26
C ARG A 137 3.63 4.72 2.37
N ILE A 138 3.82 4.61 1.07
CA ILE A 138 3.05 5.39 0.10
C ILE A 138 2.46 4.46 -0.94
N LEU A 139 1.19 4.67 -1.27
CA LEU A 139 0.63 4.16 -2.51
C LEU A 139 0.97 5.15 -3.63
N SER A 140 1.51 4.67 -4.75
CA SER A 140 1.89 5.51 -5.89
C SER A 140 1.12 5.11 -7.14
N VAL A 141 0.35 6.05 -7.70
CA VAL A 141 -0.43 5.83 -8.95
C VAL A 141 0.50 5.82 -10.17
N GLY A 142 1.53 6.67 -10.14
CA GLY A 142 2.42 6.88 -11.27
C GLY A 142 1.99 7.93 -12.27
N PRO A 143 2.90 8.28 -13.18
CA PRO A 143 2.62 9.26 -14.22
C PRO A 143 1.56 8.79 -15.20
N ASP A 144 1.51 7.47 -15.47
CA ASP A 144 0.65 6.88 -16.51
C ASP A 144 -0.36 5.86 -15.94
N GLY A 145 -0.47 5.76 -14.61
CA GLY A 145 -1.39 4.84 -13.94
C GLY A 145 -0.97 3.37 -14.08
N GLU A 146 0.33 3.08 -13.97
CA GLU A 146 0.90 1.74 -14.16
C GLU A 146 0.49 0.78 -13.04
N ARG A 147 -0.44 -0.11 -13.36
CA ARG A 147 -0.94 -1.18 -12.49
C ARG A 147 -0.34 -2.54 -12.85
N ASP A 148 -0.37 -3.47 -11.92
CA ASP A 148 -0.09 -4.88 -12.21
C ASP A 148 -1.24 -5.58 -12.95
N GLU A 149 -1.10 -6.88 -13.21
CA GLU A 149 -2.12 -7.73 -13.84
C GLU A 149 -3.47 -7.79 -13.09
N LEU A 150 -3.50 -7.43 -11.80
CA LEU A 150 -4.70 -7.42 -10.97
C LEU A 150 -5.31 -6.02 -10.84
N GLY A 151 -4.70 -5.01 -11.45
CA GLY A 151 -5.14 -3.63 -11.33
C GLY A 151 -4.73 -2.98 -10.01
N GLU A 152 -3.69 -3.49 -9.34
CA GLU A 152 -3.14 -2.92 -8.12
C GLU A 152 -2.02 -1.92 -8.41
N TYR A 153 -1.87 -0.93 -7.54
CA TYR A 153 -0.76 0.04 -7.57
C TYR A 153 0.26 -0.30 -6.50
N PRO A 154 1.56 -0.12 -6.77
CA PRO A 154 2.60 -0.49 -5.83
C PRO A 154 2.57 0.39 -4.58
N VAL A 155 2.99 -0.20 -3.46
CA VAL A 155 3.28 0.53 -2.22
C VAL A 155 4.78 0.59 -2.01
N PHE A 156 5.31 1.79 -1.80
CA PHE A 156 6.73 2.00 -1.50
C PHE A 156 6.94 2.32 -0.03
N ALA A 157 8.06 1.84 0.52
CA ALA A 157 8.62 2.36 1.75
C ALA A 157 9.54 3.54 1.43
N LEU A 158 9.39 4.66 2.14
CA LEU A 158 10.39 5.72 2.21
C LEU A 158 11.13 5.58 3.52
N ASP A 159 12.44 5.74 3.48
CA ASP A 159 13.29 5.66 4.66
C ASP A 159 14.49 6.61 4.49
N VAL A 160 14.95 7.16 5.62
CA VAL A 160 15.98 8.20 5.71
C VAL A 160 17.05 7.88 6.77
N ASP A 161 17.00 6.72 7.44
CA ASP A 161 17.87 6.41 8.58
C ASP A 161 19.37 6.35 8.21
N ASP A 162 19.70 5.82 7.02
CA ASP A 162 21.07 5.76 6.49
C ASP A 162 21.26 6.70 5.30
N LEU A 163 20.51 6.44 4.23
CA LEU A 163 20.44 7.28 3.04
C LEU A 163 18.97 7.41 2.65
N PRO A 164 18.53 8.55 2.09
CA PRO A 164 17.17 8.71 1.62
C PRO A 164 16.93 7.77 0.44
N TYR A 165 15.95 6.88 0.55
CA TYR A 165 15.60 5.96 -0.53
C TYR A 165 14.12 5.59 -0.51
N ALA A 166 13.61 5.23 -1.69
CA ALA A 166 12.27 4.68 -1.87
C ALA A 166 12.39 3.23 -2.36
N VAL A 167 11.73 2.29 -1.69
CA VAL A 167 11.79 0.86 -2.00
C VAL A 167 10.41 0.31 -2.28
N LEU A 168 10.26 -0.44 -3.37
CA LEU A 168 9.05 -1.20 -3.66
C LEU A 168 8.85 -2.25 -2.56
N MET A 169 7.87 -2.02 -1.69
CA MET A 169 7.61 -2.85 -0.51
C MET A 169 6.50 -3.87 -0.77
N TYR A 170 5.37 -3.42 -1.34
CA TYR A 170 4.24 -4.28 -1.67
C TYR A 170 3.84 -4.14 -3.14
N PRO A 171 3.36 -5.23 -3.77
CA PRO A 171 2.87 -5.19 -5.14
C PRO A 171 1.48 -4.54 -5.25
N GLY A 172 0.84 -4.18 -4.13
CA GLY A 172 -0.53 -3.72 -4.13
C GLY A 172 -1.02 -3.30 -2.76
N PHE A 173 -2.13 -2.56 -2.75
CA PHE A 173 -2.80 -2.17 -1.52
C PHE A 173 -3.46 -3.38 -0.83
N ASP A 174 -3.85 -4.39 -1.60
CA ASP A 174 -4.32 -5.69 -1.12
C ASP A 174 -3.32 -6.34 -0.15
N VAL A 175 -2.07 -6.48 -0.57
CA VAL A 175 -1.01 -7.14 0.21
C VAL A 175 -0.61 -6.28 1.41
N TYR A 176 -0.47 -4.96 1.22
CA TYR A 176 -0.22 -4.02 2.33
C TYR A 176 -1.29 -4.16 3.42
N LEU A 177 -2.57 -4.10 3.06
CA LEU A 177 -3.66 -4.20 4.02
C LEU A 177 -3.66 -5.55 4.74
N ALA A 178 -3.49 -6.65 4.01
CA ALA A 178 -3.60 -7.98 4.58
C ALA A 178 -2.43 -8.34 5.50
N GLU A 179 -1.21 -7.92 5.18
CA GLU A 179 -0.07 -8.06 6.09
C GLU A 179 -0.27 -7.22 7.36
N THR A 180 -0.62 -5.95 7.19
CA THR A 180 -0.91 -5.02 8.29
C THR A 180 -2.05 -5.53 9.17
N ALA A 181 -3.06 -6.16 8.57
CA ALA A 181 -4.19 -6.75 9.27
C ALA A 181 -3.87 -8.09 9.96
N GLY A 182 -2.67 -8.66 9.76
CA GLY A 182 -2.28 -9.96 10.32
C GLY A 182 -2.96 -11.15 9.65
N VAL A 183 -3.47 -10.98 8.43
CA VAL A 183 -4.09 -12.05 7.63
C VAL A 183 -3.04 -12.89 6.90
N LEU A 184 -1.95 -12.24 6.49
CA LEU A 184 -0.77 -12.91 5.96
C LEU A 184 0.18 -13.28 7.10
N PRO A 185 0.92 -14.41 6.97
CA PRO A 185 1.97 -14.72 7.93
C PRO A 185 3.03 -13.60 7.91
N PRO A 186 3.67 -13.29 9.06
CA PRO A 186 4.77 -12.34 9.10
C PRO A 186 5.86 -12.76 8.11
N ASP A 187 6.38 -11.80 7.37
CA ASP A 187 7.59 -12.03 6.58
C ASP A 187 8.82 -11.96 7.50
N ASP A 188 9.54 -13.07 7.61
CA ASP A 188 10.76 -13.17 8.41
C ASP A 188 12.03 -12.83 7.62
N ARG A 189 11.89 -12.58 6.32
CA ARG A 189 13.00 -12.18 5.45
C ARG A 189 13.37 -10.71 5.71
N PRO A 190 14.67 -10.37 5.61
CA PRO A 190 15.12 -9.00 5.83
C PRO A 190 14.82 -8.09 4.64
N GLY A 191 14.64 -6.80 4.93
CA GLY A 191 14.52 -5.73 3.93
C GLY A 191 13.07 -5.44 3.51
N TYR A 192 12.80 -4.20 3.08
CA TYR A 192 11.46 -3.80 2.66
C TYR A 192 11.00 -4.50 1.38
N ASP A 193 11.90 -4.89 0.49
CA ASP A 193 11.59 -5.54 -0.79
C ASP A 193 11.56 -7.07 -0.70
N SER A 194 11.48 -7.64 0.50
CA SER A 194 11.53 -9.09 0.76
C SER A 194 10.51 -9.89 -0.06
N LEU A 195 9.35 -9.30 -0.37
CA LEU A 195 8.29 -9.92 -1.17
C LEU A 195 8.70 -10.22 -2.62
N LYS A 196 9.79 -9.63 -3.14
CA LYS A 196 10.37 -10.01 -4.43
C LYS A 196 10.86 -11.47 -4.46
N HIS A 197 11.09 -12.05 -3.28
CA HIS A 197 11.48 -13.45 -3.11
C HIS A 197 10.31 -14.36 -2.75
N ASP A 198 9.10 -13.82 -2.57
CA ASP A 198 7.90 -14.61 -2.31
C ASP A 198 7.31 -15.12 -3.62
N PRO A 199 7.20 -16.44 -3.85
CA PRO A 199 6.65 -16.98 -5.08
C PRO A 199 5.25 -16.47 -5.42
N ARG A 200 4.47 -16.05 -4.41
CA ARG A 200 3.12 -15.47 -4.58
C ARG A 200 3.17 -14.07 -5.18
N TYR A 201 4.15 -13.27 -4.78
CA TYR A 201 4.18 -11.83 -5.08
C TYR A 201 5.30 -11.42 -6.05
N ALA A 202 6.32 -12.26 -6.24
CA ALA A 202 7.52 -11.94 -7.01
C ALA A 202 7.22 -11.47 -8.45
N SER A 203 6.22 -12.06 -9.11
CA SER A 203 5.82 -11.66 -10.47
C SER A 203 5.31 -10.22 -10.51
N ARG A 204 4.37 -9.89 -9.62
CA ARG A 204 3.76 -8.55 -9.49
C ARG A 204 4.81 -7.51 -9.06
N MET A 205 5.66 -7.87 -8.09
CA MET A 205 6.79 -7.04 -7.67
C MET A 205 7.73 -6.74 -8.85
N ALA A 206 8.09 -7.74 -9.65
CA ALA A 206 8.93 -7.57 -10.82
C ALA A 206 8.25 -6.74 -11.94
N ALA A 207 6.92 -6.82 -12.06
CA ALA A 207 6.16 -5.99 -13.00
C ALA A 207 6.26 -4.51 -12.63
N HIS A 208 6.04 -4.15 -11.36
CA HIS A 208 6.19 -2.78 -10.88
C HIS A 208 7.64 -2.29 -10.95
N ALA A 209 8.61 -3.12 -10.56
CA ALA A 209 10.04 -2.81 -10.70
C ALA A 209 10.40 -2.42 -12.14
N ARG A 210 9.95 -3.21 -13.14
CA ARG A 210 10.18 -2.89 -14.56
C ARG A 210 9.46 -1.63 -15.02
N GLY A 211 8.19 -1.47 -14.62
CA GLY A 211 7.36 -0.35 -15.04
C GLY A 211 7.83 0.98 -14.46
N ARG A 212 8.36 0.96 -13.23
CA ARG A 212 8.60 2.17 -12.44
C ARG A 212 10.07 2.46 -12.14
N LEU A 213 10.86 1.42 -11.88
CA LEU A 213 12.24 1.53 -11.40
C LEU A 213 13.26 0.91 -12.36
N LYS A 214 12.90 0.78 -13.65
CA LYS A 214 13.77 0.22 -14.72
C LYS A 214 14.29 -1.19 -14.41
N GLY A 215 13.56 -1.95 -13.59
CA GLY A 215 13.90 -3.31 -13.18
C GLY A 215 14.56 -3.41 -11.80
N GLU A 216 14.95 -2.29 -11.20
CA GLU A 216 15.41 -2.24 -9.81
C GLU A 216 14.23 -2.22 -8.83
N TYR A 217 14.51 -2.45 -7.54
CA TYR A 217 13.48 -2.48 -6.49
C TYR A 217 13.55 -1.28 -5.55
N ASP A 218 14.64 -0.53 -5.62
CA ASP A 218 14.89 0.66 -4.83
C ASP A 218 15.37 1.81 -5.70
N LEU A 219 15.21 3.01 -5.16
CA LEU A 219 15.67 4.25 -5.74
C LEU A 219 16.37 5.04 -4.64
N LEU A 220 17.67 5.23 -4.80
CA LEU A 220 18.45 6.10 -3.94
C LEU A 220 18.13 7.56 -4.30
N CYS A 221 17.59 8.30 -3.33
CA CYS A 221 17.08 9.65 -3.50
C CYS A 221 18.13 10.69 -3.05
N LEU A 222 19.32 10.70 -3.66
CA LEU A 222 20.32 11.72 -3.32
C LEU A 222 20.08 13.03 -4.09
N PRO A 223 20.35 14.20 -3.47
CA PRO A 223 20.26 15.50 -4.13
C PRO A 223 21.31 15.72 -5.22
#